data_AF-R9J366-F1
#
_entry.id   AF-R9J366-F1
#
_cell.length_a   1.000
_cell.length_b   1.000
_cell.length_c   1.000
_cell.angle_alpha   90.00
_cell.angle_beta   90.00
_cell.angle_gamma   90.00
#
_symmetry.space_group_name_H-M   'P 1'
#
loop_
_entity.id
_entity.type
_entity.pdbx_description
1 polymer ?
#
loop_
_entity_poly.entity_id
_entity_poly.type
_entity_poly.pdbx_seq_one_letter_code
_entity_poly.pdbx_strand_id
1 'polypeptide(L)' 'MGKKYEYDTLIHEIPEKGGAYVIFPWNIRKEFGKGRVKAPVTAFIW' A
#
# COMPACT_ATOMS: atom_id res chain seq x y z
N MET A 1 17.48 -9.06 4.00
CA MET A 1 16.95 -9.02 2.62
C MET A 1 15.45 -8.82 2.67
N GLY A 2 14.96 -7.61 2.36
CA GLY A 2 13.53 -7.30 2.38
C GLY A 2 12.88 -7.63 1.04
N LYS A 3 11.67 -8.21 1.05
CA LYS A 3 10.86 -8.36 -0.17
C LYS A 3 10.44 -6.97 -0.66
N LYS A 4 10.71 -6.66 -1.92
CA LYS A 4 10.27 -5.42 -2.59
C LYS A 4 9.00 -5.74 -3.38
N TYR A 5 7.96 -4.92 -3.20
CA TYR A 5 6.71 -5.05 -3.94
C TYR A 5 6.53 -3.80 -4.78
N GLU A 6 6.49 -3.96 -6.09
CA GLU A 6 6.24 -2.90 -7.07
C GLU A 6 5.01 -3.29 -7.87
N TYR A 7 4.07 -2.35 -7.98
CA TYR A 7 2.82 -2.54 -8.70
C TYR A 7 2.22 -1.20 -9.07
N ASP A 8 1.52 -1.18 -10.20
CA ASP A 8 0.73 -0.03 -10.63
C ASP A 8 -0.66 -0.09 -9.99
N THR A 9 -1.13 1.06 -9.51
CA THR A 9 -2.44 1.19 -8.89
C THR A 9 -2.92 2.63 -8.98
N LEU A 10 -4.21 2.83 -8.81
CA LEU A 10 -4.82 4.14 -8.76
C LEU A 10 -4.80 4.66 -7.32
N ILE A 11 -4.50 5.94 -7.17
CA ILE A 11 -4.63 6.63 -5.89
C ILE A 11 -6.11 6.99 -5.71
N HIS A 12 -6.72 6.44 -4.66
CA HIS A 12 -8.09 6.75 -4.29
C HIS A 12 -8.11 7.90 -3.28
N GLU A 13 -8.61 9.05 -3.71
CA GLU A 13 -8.82 10.20 -2.85
C GLU A 13 -10.12 10.03 -2.03
N ILE A 14 -10.07 10.45 -0.77
CA ILE A 14 -11.22 10.53 0.13
C ILE A 14 -11.63 12.00 0.20
N PRO A 15 -12.65 12.42 -0.57
CA PRO A 15 -13.00 13.84 -0.73
C PRO A 15 -13.38 14.52 0.59
N GLU A 16 -13.91 13.78 1.56
CA GLU A 16 -14.36 14.34 2.84
C GLU A 16 -13.24 14.53 3.89
N LYS A 17 -12.10 13.85 3.74
CA LYS A 17 -11.03 13.83 4.77
C LYS A 17 -9.69 14.36 4.28
N GLY A 18 -9.57 14.69 3.00
CA GLY A 18 -8.30 15.15 2.40
C GLY A 18 -7.19 14.09 2.43
N GLY A 19 -7.56 12.82 2.62
CA GLY A 19 -6.64 11.69 2.64
C GLY A 19 -6.71 10.91 1.34
N ALA A 20 -5.63 10.24 0.98
CA ALA A 20 -5.59 9.33 -0.16
C ALA A 20 -5.06 7.96 0.27
N TYR A 21 -5.53 6.91 -0.38
CA TYR A 21 -5.07 5.54 -0.15
C TYR A 21 -4.90 4.79 -1.45
N VAL A 22 -4.12 3.72 -1.38
CA VAL A 22 -3.90 2.78 -2.48
C VAL A 22 -4.29 1.38 -2.06
N ILE A 23 -4.80 0.59 -3.00
CA ILE A 23 -5.17 -0.80 -2.75
C ILE A 23 -3.94 -1.67 -2.94
N PHE A 24 -3.48 -2.30 -1.87
CA PHE A 24 -2.41 -3.30 -1.95
C PHE A 24 -3.01 -4.65 -2.39
N PRO A 25 -2.62 -5.21 -3.56
CA PRO A 25 -3.33 -6.33 -4.16
C PRO A 25 -3.04 -7.69 -3.49
N TRP A 26 -2.07 -7.76 -2.57
CA TRP A 26 -1.72 -9.00 -1.87
C TRP A 26 -2.34 -9.11 -0.48
N ASN A 27 -2.58 -10.36 -0.06
CA ASN A 27 -3.10 -10.64 1.27
C ASN A 27 -2.01 -10.45 2.34
N ILE A 28 -2.08 -9.33 3.06
CA ILE A 28 -1.14 -8.99 4.14
C ILE A 28 -1.04 -10.04 5.25
N ARG A 29 -2.12 -10.77 5.56
CA ARG A 29 -2.12 -11.79 6.61
C ARG A 29 -1.33 -13.02 6.19
N LYS A 30 -1.43 -13.41 4.91
CA LYS A 30 -0.65 -14.52 4.35
C LYS A 30 0.82 -14.15 4.18
N GLU A 31 1.11 -12.95 3.67
CA GLU A 31 2.49 -12.54 3.40
C GLU A 31 3.29 -12.18 4.65
N PHE A 32 2.67 -11.53 5.65
CA PHE A 32 3.38 -11.01 6.82
C PHE A 32 2.96 -11.65 8.15
N GLY A 33 1.93 -12.50 8.16
CA GLY A 33 1.43 -13.16 9.38
C GLY A 33 0.85 -12.21 10.43
N LYS A 34 0.67 -10.93 10.11
CA LYS A 34 0.23 -9.86 11.03
C LYS A 34 -0.85 -9.01 10.38
N GLY A 35 -1.74 -8.45 11.21
CA GLY A 35 -2.81 -7.56 10.73
C GLY A 35 -2.35 -6.15 10.37
N ARG A 36 -1.25 -5.67 10.96
CA ARG A 36 -0.67 -4.34 10.72
C ARG A 36 0.84 -4.43 10.65
N VAL A 37 1.42 -3.85 9.60
CA VAL A 37 2.86 -3.89 9.32
C VAL A 37 3.32 -2.46 9.04
N LYS A 38 4.44 -2.06 9.64
CA LYS A 38 5.11 -0.80 9.31
C LYS A 38 6.08 -1.09 8.15
N ALA A 39 5.96 -0.36 7.05
CA ALA A 39 6.81 -0.53 5.88
C ALA A 39 7.26 0.84 5.34
N PRO A 40 8.49 0.95 4.83
CA PRO A 40 8.87 2.07 3.98
C PRO A 40 8.16 1.94 2.64
N VAL A 41 7.55 3.02 2.17
CA VAL A 41 6.78 3.05 0.92
C VAL A 41 7.30 4.19 0.05
N THR A 42 7.46 3.92 -1.23
CA THR A 42 7.74 4.93 -2.25
C THR A 42 6.58 4.88 -3.25
N ALA A 43 5.87 6.00 -3.39
CA ALA A 43 4.85 6.17 -4.41
C ALA A 43 5.37 7.14 -5.45
N PHE A 44 5.22 6.80 -6.73
CA PHE A 44 5.58 7.66 -7.84
C PHE A 44 4.30 8.02 -8.60
N ILE A 45 4.09 9.30 -8.84
CA ILE A 45 3.02 9.82 -9.69
C ILE A 45 3.72 10.23 -10.98
N TRP A 46 3.28 9.69 -12.12
CA TRP A 46 3.79 10.07 -13.44
C TRP A 46 3.12 11.34 -13.94
#